data_AF-A0A6L6HUP0-F1
#
_entry.id   AF-A0A6L6HUP0-F1
#
_cell.length_a   1.000
_cell.length_b   1.000
_cell.length_c   1.000
_cell.angle_alpha   90.00
_cell.angle_beta   90.00
_cell.angle_gamma   90.00
#
_symmetry.space_group_name_H-M   'P 1'
#
loop_
_entity.id
_entity.type
_entity.pdbx_description
1 polymer ?
#
loop_
_entity_poly.entity_id
_entity_poly.type
_entity_poly.pdbx_seq_one_letter_code
_entity_poly.pdbx_strand_id
1 'polypeptide(L)'
;MGNIIIRNLPDEVHNHLRDQAASNRCSIESEARSVLINSYVAKHIGGFGQQLRSRFQCMGVIGHELDLKRDKSLGEAADWS
;
A
#
# COMPACT_ATOMS: atom_id res chain seq x y z
N MET A 1 -6.60 -8.14 9.66
CA MET A 1 -5.38 -7.42 10.08
C MET A 1 -4.30 -8.46 10.31
N GLY A 2 -3.09 -8.27 9.78
CA GLY A 2 -1.97 -9.17 10.08
C GLY A 2 -1.43 -8.93 11.49
N ASN A 3 -0.95 -9.99 12.15
CA ASN A 3 -0.27 -9.90 13.45
C ASN A 3 1.22 -10.24 13.27
N ILE A 4 2.09 -9.51 13.94
CA ILE A 4 3.54 -9.73 13.93
C ILE A 4 4.09 -9.65 15.35
N ILE A 5 5.10 -10.46 15.67
CA ILE A 5 5.80 -10.41 16.94
C ILE A 5 7.27 -10.11 16.65
N ILE A 6 7.78 -9.01 17.22
CA ILE A 6 9.20 -8.66 17.17
C ILE A 6 9.82 -9.09 18.50
N ARG A 7 10.76 -10.04 18.46
CA ARG A 7 11.52 -10.49 19.63
C ARG A 7 12.91 -9.87 19.61
N ASN A 8 13.55 -9.82 20.78
CA ASN A 8 14.91 -9.31 20.95
C ASN A 8 15.08 -7.88 20.41
N LEU A 9 14.06 -7.02 20.61
CA LEU A 9 14.18 -5.60 20.31
C LEU A 9 15.17 -4.98 21.30
N PRO A 10 16.17 -4.21 20.86
CA PRO A 10 17.09 -3.54 21.78
C PRO A 10 16.34 -2.68 22.79
N ASP A 11 16.73 -2.76 24.06
CA ASP A 11 16.02 -2.08 25.16
C ASP A 11 15.94 -0.56 24.94
N GLU A 12 16.99 0.04 24.38
CA GLU A 12 17.02 1.46 24.01
C GLU A 12 15.90 1.81 23.02
N VAL A 13 15.68 0.96 22.01
CA VAL A 13 14.62 1.15 21.00
C VAL A 13 13.25 0.94 21.63
N HIS A 14 13.10 -0.07 22.49
CA HIS A 14 11.85 -0.30 23.21
C HIS A 14 11.48 0.89 24.12
N ASN A 15 12.45 1.43 24.85
CA ASN A 15 12.25 2.57 25.75
C ASN A 15 11.89 3.81 24.96
N HIS A 16 12.61 4.09 23.88
CA HIS A 16 12.31 5.21 23.01
C HIS A 16 10.90 5.13 22.42
N LEU A 17 10.46 3.93 22.00
CA LEU A 17 9.12 3.73 21.43
C LEU A 17 8.02 3.90 22.50
N ARG A 18 8.30 3.52 23.75
CA ARG A 18 7.41 3.79 24.89
C ARG A 18 7.27 5.29 25.15
N ASP A 19 8.38 6.03 25.15
CA ASP A 19 8.39 7.47 25.39
C ASP A 19 7.65 8.23 24.28
N GLN A 20 7.86 7.84 23.02
CA GLN A 20 7.11 8.39 21.89
C GLN A 20 5.61 8.12 22.00
N ALA A 21 5.21 6.88 22.30
CA ALA A 21 3.79 6.54 22.45
C ALA A 21 3.13 7.35 23.58
N ALA A 22 3.84 7.56 24.69
CA ALA A 22 3.37 8.41 25.79
C ALA A 22 3.21 9.88 25.35
N SER A 23 4.18 10.41 24.58
CA SER A 23 4.10 11.76 24.01
C SER A 23 2.91 11.93 23.06
N ASN A 24 2.66 10.93 22.23
CA ASN A 24 1.56 10.87 21.25
C ASN A 24 0.21 10.46 21.87
N ARG A 25 0.17 10.19 23.19
CA ARG A 25 -1.03 9.74 23.93
C ARG A 25 -1.69 8.51 23.30
N CYS A 26 -0.88 7.60 22.78
CA CYS A 26 -1.32 6.38 22.12
C CYS A 26 -0.67 5.14 22.77
N SER A 27 -1.09 3.94 22.36
CA SER A 27 -0.43 2.72 22.80
C SER A 27 0.88 2.48 22.04
N ILE A 28 1.81 1.77 22.66
CA ILE A 28 3.07 1.32 22.04
C ILE A 28 2.79 0.59 20.71
N GLU A 29 1.77 -0.27 20.67
CA GLU A 29 1.37 -0.97 19.45
C GLU A 29 0.88 -0.01 18.35
N SER A 30 0.12 1.02 18.73
CA SER A 30 -0.36 2.04 17.79
C SER A 30 0.79 2.88 17.24
N GLU A 31 1.77 3.22 18.08
CA GLU A 31 2.97 3.94 17.66
C GLU A 31 3.82 3.09 16.71
N ALA A 32 4.08 1.83 17.08
CA ALA A 32 4.81 0.89 16.24
C ALA A 32 4.15 0.70 14.86
N ARG A 33 2.82 0.58 14.84
CA ARG A 33 2.05 0.52 13.59
C ARG A 33 2.23 1.78 12.76
N SER A 34 2.20 2.96 13.39
CA SER A 34 2.36 4.24 12.69
C SER A 34 3.75 4.38 12.08
N VAL A 35 4.80 4.02 12.82
CA VAL A 35 6.18 3.98 12.31
C VAL A 35 6.30 3.05 11.10
N LEU A 36 5.74 1.84 11.19
CA LEU A 36 5.78 0.88 10.08
C LEU A 36 5.03 1.40 8.84
N ILE A 37 3.82 1.95 9.02
CA ILE A 37 3.04 2.54 7.92
C ILE A 37 3.81 3.69 7.27
N ASN A 38 4.34 4.61 8.07
CA ASN A 38 5.08 5.76 7.56
C ASN A 38 6.34 5.32 6.80
N SER A 39 7.05 4.32 7.29
CA SER A 39 8.20 3.74 6.59
C SER A 39 7.82 3.08 5.26
N TYR A 40 6.65 2.44 5.20
CA TYR A 40 6.13 1.85 3.97
C TYR A 40 5.74 2.92 2.96
N VAL A 41 4.96 3.92 3.39
CA VAL A 41 4.50 5.03 2.53
C VAL A 41 5.68 5.83 1.98
N ALA A 42 6.68 6.13 2.82
CA ALA A 42 7.88 6.85 2.40
C ALA A 42 8.66 6.11 1.29
N LYS A 43 8.64 4.78 1.30
CA LYS A 43 9.27 3.95 0.26
C LYS A 43 8.40 3.77 -0.99
N HIS A 44 7.09 3.92 -0.87
CA HIS A 44 6.11 3.63 -1.93
C HIS A 44 5.40 4.89 -2.46
N ILE A 45 6.11 6.03 -2.47
CA ILE A 45 5.64 7.23 -3.16
C ILE A 45 5.47 6.89 -4.65
N GLY A 46 4.28 7.16 -5.20
CA GLY A 46 3.96 6.78 -6.57
C GLY A 46 3.43 5.35 -6.68
N GLY A 47 2.37 5.02 -5.94
CA GLY A 47 1.70 3.73 -6.04
C GLY A 47 1.21 3.41 -7.47
N PHE A 48 0.86 2.15 -7.73
CA PHE A 48 0.51 1.68 -9.08
C PHE A 48 -0.53 2.55 -9.80
N GLY A 49 -1.59 2.99 -9.12
CA GLY A 49 -2.59 3.89 -9.72
C GLY A 49 -2.02 5.26 -10.11
N GLN A 50 -1.06 5.78 -9.35
CA GLN A 50 -0.37 7.04 -9.64
C GLN A 50 0.59 6.87 -10.82
N GLN A 51 1.26 5.71 -10.94
CA GLN A 51 2.08 5.35 -12.10
C GLN A 51 1.23 5.19 -13.37
N LEU A 52 0.09 4.50 -13.27
CA LEU A 52 -0.90 4.39 -14.35
C LEU A 52 -1.35 5.77 -14.83
N ARG A 53 -1.77 6.62 -13.89
CA ARG A 53 -2.18 7.99 -14.22
C ARG A 53 -1.06 8.76 -14.91
N SER A 54 0.17 8.72 -14.38
CA SER A 54 1.32 9.41 -14.98
C SER A 54 1.61 8.91 -16.40
N ARG A 55 1.54 7.59 -16.63
CA ARG A 55 1.76 6.99 -17.95
C ARG A 55 0.73 7.44 -18.98
N PHE A 56 -0.53 7.53 -18.60
CA PHE A 56 -1.64 7.82 -19.51
C PHE A 56 -2.04 9.30 -19.57
N GLN A 57 -1.52 10.14 -18.67
CA GLN A 57 -1.82 11.58 -18.61
C GLN A 57 -1.46 12.32 -19.91
N CYS A 58 -0.31 12.02 -20.51
CA CYS A 58 0.10 12.66 -21.78
C CYS A 58 -0.60 12.07 -23.01
N MET A 59 -1.27 10.91 -22.87
CA MET A 59 -1.97 10.24 -23.96
C MET A 59 -3.44 10.67 -24.06
N GLY A 60 -3.94 11.45 -23.09
CA GLY A 60 -5.32 11.96 -23.09
C GLY A 60 -6.39 10.89 -22.83
N VAL A 61 -6.01 9.70 -22.36
CA VAL A 61 -6.93 8.56 -22.14
C VAL A 61 -7.38 8.43 -20.67
N ILE A 62 -7.64 9.56 -20.02
CA ILE A 62 -8.10 9.60 -18.62
C ILE A 62 -9.61 9.84 -18.61
N GLY A 63 -10.39 8.76 -18.71
CA GLY A 63 -11.85 8.85 -18.78
C GLY A 63 -12.45 7.73 -19.60
N HIS A 64 -13.34 8.11 -20.52
CA HIS A 64 -14.14 7.18 -21.34
C HIS A 64 -13.43 6.75 -22.62
N GLU A 65 -12.18 7.17 -22.85
CA GLU A 65 -11.45 6.89 -24.09
C GLU A 65 -11.15 5.40 -24.28
N LEU A 66 -11.18 4.63 -23.18
CA LEU A 66 -11.03 3.18 -23.16
C LEU A 66 -12.34 2.44 -22.83
N ASP A 67 -13.48 3.14 -22.82
CA ASP A 67 -14.80 2.54 -22.60
C ASP A 67 -15.21 1.70 -23.81
N LEU A 68 -14.66 0.50 -23.87
CA LEU A 68 -15.10 -0.53 -24.79
C LEU A 68 -16.19 -1.32 -24.11
N LYS A 69 -17.35 -1.43 -24.76
CA LYS A 69 -18.42 -2.31 -24.30
C LYS A 69 -17.87 -3.73 -24.29
N ARG A 70 -17.65 -4.28 -23.09
CA ARG A 70 -17.17 -5.65 -22.91
C ARG A 70 -18.11 -6.60 -23.66
N ASP A 71 -17.56 -7.32 -24.62
CA ASP A 71 -18.27 -8.42 -25.24
C ASP A 71 -18.52 -9.50 -24.19
N LYS A 72 -19.79 -9.91 -24.08
CA LYS A 72 -20.26 -10.95 -23.16
C LYS A 72 -20.63 -12.23 -23.91
N SER A 73 -20.33 -12.30 -25.21
CA SER A 73 -20.35 -13.56 -25.94
C SER A 73 -19.48 -14.59 -25.20
N LEU A 74 -19.89 -15.86 -25.23
CA LEU A 74 -19.06 -16.94 -24.72
C LEU A 74 -17.82 -17.00 -25.61
N GLY A 75 -16.66 -16.65 -25.05
CA GLY A 75 -15.40 -16.83 -25.77
C GLY A 75 -15.18 -18.31 -26.03
N GLU A 76 -14.70 -18.66 -27.22
CA GLU A 76 -14.17 -20.00 -27.44
C GLU A 76 -13.05 -20.24 -26.42
N ALA A 77 -13.11 -21.38 -25.73
CA ALA A 77 -11.99 -21.82 -24.92
C ALA A 77 -10.76 -21.92 -25.83
N ALA A 78 -9.61 -21.45 -25.36
CA ALA A 78 -8.36 -21.67 -26.08
C ALA A 78 -8.15 -23.19 -26.21
N ASP A 79 -8.18 -23.68 -27.45
CA ASP A 79 -7.83 -25.05 -27.78
C ASP A 79 -6.31 -25.16 -27.72
N TRP A 80 -5.80 -25.86 -26.71
CA TRP A 80 -4.37 -26.13 -26.52
C TRP A 80 -3.99 -27.55 -26.97
N SER A 81 -4.73 -28.11 -27.93
CA SER A 81 -4.45 -29.42 -28.52
C SER A 81 -3.11 -29.46 -29.25
#